data_AF-A0A934MR17-F1
#
_entry.id   AF-A0A934MR17-F1
#
_cell.length_a   1.000
_cell.length_b   1.000
_cell.length_c   1.000
_cell.angle_alpha   90.00
_cell.angle_beta   90.00
_cell.angle_gamma   90.00
#
_symmetry.space_group_name_H-M   'P 1'
#
loop_
_entity.id
_entity.type
_entity.pdbx_description
1 polymer ?
#
loop_
_entity_poly.entity_id
_entity_poly.type
_entity_poly.pdbx_seq_one_letter_code
_entity_poly.pdbx_strand_id
1 'polypeptide(L)'
;MRRPALLLMLTVLAAPVQAQDEAFDPYANVAISDDFSALPKPVKAMRDKLIAATRTGDIESLRPIMEAQEFPPTVSYGGPDDPVAYLREQNDDPAGRPTLALLRNLLEMPYAILPSEDGNDSYVWPYLAVVDLAALTPEQTVDAYRLVTEAEFDDMGAFGGWFWWRVYIAEDGEWTAFVAGD
;
A
#
# COMPACT_ATOMS: atom_id res chain seq x y z
N MET A 1 75.46 -12.43 35.19
CA MET A 1 74.29 -11.77 35.80
C MET A 1 73.15 -11.75 34.79
N ARG A 2 72.00 -12.33 35.16
CA ARG A 2 70.75 -12.36 34.37
C ARG A 2 69.95 -11.08 34.61
N ARG A 3 69.38 -10.47 33.56
CA ARG A 3 67.92 -10.40 33.35
C ARG A 3 67.57 -9.77 31.98
N PRO A 4 66.50 -10.26 31.31
CA PRO A 4 66.04 -9.84 29.98
C PRO A 4 64.88 -8.83 30.07
N ALA A 5 64.54 -8.18 28.96
CA ALA A 5 63.19 -7.66 28.74
C ALA A 5 62.88 -7.66 27.23
N LEU A 6 62.13 -8.68 26.83
CA LEU A 6 61.45 -8.84 25.55
C LEU A 6 60.27 -7.86 25.55
N LEU A 7 60.18 -6.94 24.58
CA LEU A 7 58.99 -6.10 24.40
C LEU A 7 58.04 -6.80 23.43
N LEU A 8 56.87 -7.15 23.96
CA LEU A 8 55.77 -7.80 23.26
C LEU A 8 54.88 -6.74 22.58
N MET A 9 54.49 -7.04 21.33
CA MET A 9 53.24 -6.72 20.61
C MET A 9 52.38 -5.50 21.02
N LEU A 10 51.86 -4.79 20.01
CA LEU A 10 50.41 -4.80 19.77
C LEU A 10 50.11 -4.44 18.31
N THR A 11 49.87 -5.45 17.47
CA THR A 11 49.19 -5.23 16.18
C THR A 11 47.70 -5.23 16.48
N VAL A 12 47.06 -4.07 16.38
CA VAL A 12 45.60 -3.97 16.46
C VAL A 12 45.06 -4.56 15.16
N LEU A 13 44.53 -5.79 15.21
CA LEU A 13 43.63 -6.27 14.16
C LEU A 13 42.34 -5.45 14.29
N ALA A 14 42.08 -4.56 13.33
CA ALA A 14 40.74 -4.03 13.12
C ALA A 14 39.84 -5.21 12.77
N ALA A 15 38.86 -5.50 13.61
CA ALA A 15 37.80 -6.44 13.30
C ALA A 15 37.09 -5.99 12.00
N PRO A 16 36.62 -6.92 11.15
CA PRO A 16 35.84 -6.53 9.99
C PRO A 16 34.59 -5.80 10.49
N VAL A 17 34.31 -4.63 9.91
CA VAL A 17 33.02 -3.97 10.06
C VAL A 17 31.97 -5.00 9.64
N GLN A 18 31.21 -5.51 10.61
CA GLN A 18 30.06 -6.36 10.33
C GLN A 18 29.15 -5.55 9.41
N ALA A 19 28.83 -6.09 8.23
CA ALA A 19 27.76 -5.57 7.41
C ALA A 19 26.54 -5.44 8.34
N GLN A 20 26.05 -4.21 8.51
CA GLN A 20 24.76 -4.01 9.15
C GLN A 20 23.77 -4.82 8.33
N ASP A 21 23.05 -5.75 8.96
CA ASP A 21 21.92 -6.41 8.32
C ASP A 21 21.03 -5.26 7.80
N GLU A 22 20.94 -5.11 6.48
CA GLU A 22 20.05 -4.12 5.87
C GLU A 22 18.65 -4.46 6.37
N ALA A 23 18.07 -3.56 7.17
CA ALA A 23 16.71 -3.73 7.67
C ALA A 23 15.79 -3.93 6.47
N PHE A 24 14.85 -4.89 6.58
CA PHE A 24 13.88 -5.13 5.52
C PHE A 24 13.09 -3.85 5.23
N ASP A 25 13.29 -3.31 4.03
CA ASP A 25 12.56 -2.15 3.53
C ASP A 25 11.65 -2.61 2.39
N PRO A 26 10.33 -2.76 2.64
CA PRO A 26 9.38 -3.20 1.62
C PRO A 26 9.19 -2.16 0.49
N TYR A 27 9.67 -0.92 0.67
CA TYR A 27 9.54 0.16 -0.30
C TYR A 27 10.77 0.35 -1.19
N ALA A 28 11.91 -0.27 -0.86
CA ALA A 28 13.15 -0.08 -1.61
C ALA A 28 13.08 -0.57 -3.06
N ASN A 29 12.24 -1.58 -3.36
CA ASN A 29 12.12 -2.19 -4.69
C ASN A 29 10.67 -2.60 -5.00
N VAL A 30 9.75 -1.64 -4.96
CA VAL A 30 8.33 -1.91 -5.27
C VAL A 30 8.19 -2.38 -6.72
N ALA A 31 7.67 -3.60 -6.90
CA ALA A 31 7.29 -4.10 -8.22
C ALA A 31 5.93 -3.52 -8.62
N ILE A 32 5.84 -2.96 -9.83
CA ILE A 32 4.62 -2.34 -10.38
C ILE A 32 4.16 -3.17 -11.57
N SER A 33 2.84 -3.40 -11.67
CA SER A 33 2.25 -4.13 -12.79
C SER A 33 0.84 -3.62 -13.11
N ASP A 34 0.48 -3.61 -14.39
CA ASP A 34 -0.88 -3.43 -14.90
C ASP A 34 -1.48 -4.74 -15.44
N ASP A 35 -0.71 -5.84 -15.41
CA ASP A 35 -1.17 -7.17 -15.81
C ASP A 35 -1.98 -7.84 -14.69
N PHE A 36 -3.28 -7.58 -14.66
CA PHE A 36 -4.20 -8.20 -13.70
C PHE A 36 -4.34 -9.73 -13.88
N SER A 37 -3.83 -10.32 -14.96
CA SER A 37 -3.82 -11.78 -15.14
C SER A 37 -2.70 -12.46 -14.37
N ALA A 38 -1.66 -11.70 -13.99
CA ALA A 38 -0.54 -12.16 -13.19
C ALA A 38 -0.83 -12.15 -11.67
N LEU A 39 -1.92 -11.51 -11.24
CA LEU A 39 -2.33 -11.50 -9.83
C LEU A 39 -2.52 -12.92 -9.28
N PRO A 40 -2.12 -13.20 -8.02
CA PRO A 40 -2.51 -14.42 -7.36
C PRO A 40 -4.03 -14.60 -7.41
N LYS A 41 -4.48 -15.86 -7.56
CA LYS A 41 -5.90 -16.18 -7.71
C LYS A 41 -6.78 -15.56 -6.60
N PRO A 42 -6.39 -15.59 -5.31
CA PRO A 42 -7.20 -14.99 -4.26
C PRO A 42 -7.30 -13.46 -4.39
N VAL A 43 -6.17 -12.78 -4.60
CA VAL A 43 -6.11 -11.32 -4.83
C VAL A 43 -7.01 -10.92 -6.01
N LYS A 44 -6.89 -11.63 -7.13
CA LYS A 44 -7.72 -11.40 -8.32
C LYS A 44 -9.21 -11.58 -8.01
N ALA A 45 -9.57 -12.63 -7.27
CA ALA A 45 -10.95 -12.91 -6.91
C ALA A 45 -11.53 -11.80 -6.01
N MET A 46 -10.78 -11.32 -5.02
CA MET A 46 -11.20 -10.21 -4.16
C MET A 46 -11.36 -8.92 -4.97
N ARG A 47 -10.38 -8.57 -5.81
CA ARG A 47 -10.46 -7.41 -6.72
C ARG A 47 -11.71 -7.47 -7.61
N ASP A 48 -11.96 -8.61 -8.24
CA ASP A 48 -13.13 -8.80 -9.12
C ASP A 48 -14.45 -8.70 -8.33
N LYS A 49 -14.49 -9.19 -7.08
CA LYS A 49 -15.64 -9.10 -6.18
C LYS A 49 -15.93 -7.65 -5.79
N LEU A 50 -14.90 -6.87 -5.44
CA LEU A 50 -15.02 -5.44 -5.13
C LEU A 50 -15.52 -4.66 -6.36
N ILE A 51 -14.91 -4.87 -7.53
CA ILE A 51 -15.37 -4.24 -8.79
C ILE A 51 -16.82 -4.61 -9.08
N ALA A 52 -17.22 -5.86 -8.90
CA ALA A 52 -18.62 -6.28 -9.09
C ALA A 52 -19.57 -5.56 -8.12
N ALA A 53 -19.20 -5.39 -6.85
CA ALA A 53 -19.98 -4.63 -5.87
C ALA A 53 -20.15 -3.15 -6.28
N THR A 54 -19.10 -2.50 -6.81
CA THR A 54 -19.23 -1.10 -7.26
C THR A 54 -20.24 -0.92 -8.40
N ARG A 55 -20.47 -1.96 -9.22
CA ARG A 55 -21.40 -1.92 -10.36
C ARG A 55 -22.86 -1.96 -9.96
N THR A 56 -23.18 -2.33 -8.71
CA THR A 56 -24.55 -2.31 -8.20
C THR A 56 -25.05 -0.88 -7.97
N GLY A 57 -24.13 0.05 -7.69
CA GLY A 57 -24.44 1.42 -7.26
C GLY A 57 -25.02 1.50 -5.86
N ASP A 58 -24.97 0.42 -5.08
CA ASP A 58 -25.41 0.32 -3.70
C ASP A 58 -24.22 0.03 -2.78
N ILE A 59 -23.86 0.99 -1.92
CA ILE A 59 -22.68 0.87 -1.05
C ILE A 59 -22.81 -0.28 -0.04
N GLU A 60 -24.02 -0.68 0.30
CA GLU A 60 -24.28 -1.84 1.16
C GLU A 60 -23.83 -3.16 0.50
N SER A 61 -23.58 -3.17 -0.81
CA SER A 61 -22.99 -4.33 -1.50
C SER A 61 -21.57 -4.65 -1.03
N LEU A 62 -20.88 -3.72 -0.35
CA LEU A 62 -19.57 -3.95 0.26
C LEU A 62 -19.67 -4.70 1.60
N ARG A 63 -20.77 -4.54 2.34
CA ARG A 63 -20.96 -5.13 3.68
C ARG A 63 -20.77 -6.65 3.71
N PRO A 64 -21.44 -7.46 2.85
CA PRO A 64 -21.24 -8.91 2.86
C PRO A 64 -19.85 -9.34 2.38
N ILE A 65 -19.07 -8.45 1.76
CA ILE A 65 -17.66 -8.72 1.46
C ILE A 65 -16.84 -8.60 2.74
N MET A 66 -17.01 -7.51 3.49
CA MET A 66 -16.32 -7.24 4.75
C MET A 66 -16.66 -8.28 5.82
N GLU A 67 -17.95 -8.60 5.99
CA GLU A 67 -18.43 -9.57 6.99
C GLU A 67 -18.01 -11.02 6.71
N ALA A 68 -17.61 -11.33 5.48
CA ALA A 68 -17.12 -12.66 5.10
C ALA A 68 -15.63 -12.88 5.42
N GLN A 69 -14.91 -11.82 5.80
CA GLN A 69 -13.49 -11.89 6.17
C GLN A 69 -13.32 -12.22 7.65
N GLU A 70 -12.11 -12.64 8.03
CA GLU A 70 -11.77 -12.77 9.45
C GLU A 70 -11.71 -11.40 10.11
N PHE A 71 -11.10 -10.42 9.43
CA PHE A 71 -11.04 -9.03 9.88
C PHE A 71 -11.67 -8.08 8.85
N PRO A 72 -12.50 -7.10 9.28
CA PRO A 72 -12.98 -6.07 8.38
C PRO A 72 -11.81 -5.19 7.90
N PRO A 73 -11.88 -4.65 6.67
CA PRO A 73 -10.84 -3.77 6.17
C PRO A 73 -10.76 -2.50 7.01
N THR A 74 -9.56 -1.97 7.17
CA THR A 74 -9.37 -0.62 7.70
C THR A 74 -9.88 0.40 6.69
N VAL A 75 -10.95 1.12 7.03
CA VAL A 75 -11.47 2.22 6.21
C VAL A 75 -11.03 3.59 6.68
N SER A 76 -10.51 3.68 7.91
CA SER A 76 -10.02 4.89 8.55
C SER A 76 -9.13 4.53 9.73
N TYR A 77 -8.10 5.33 9.97
CA TYR A 77 -7.26 5.23 11.16
C TYR A 77 -8.01 5.53 12.47
N GLY A 78 -9.18 6.15 12.40
CA GLY A 78 -10.05 6.37 13.54
C GLY A 78 -10.86 5.14 13.98
N GLY A 79 -10.85 4.05 13.20
CA GLY A 79 -11.54 2.80 13.54
C GLY A 79 -13.05 2.95 13.78
N PRO A 80 -13.84 3.35 12.76
CA PRO A 80 -15.28 3.53 12.91
C PRO A 80 -16.00 2.19 13.20
N ASP A 81 -17.06 2.26 14.01
CA ASP A 81 -17.86 1.07 14.36
C ASP A 81 -18.59 0.45 13.15
N ASP A 82 -19.07 1.28 12.21
CA ASP A 82 -19.66 0.82 10.95
C ASP A 82 -18.81 1.31 9.75
N PRO A 83 -17.97 0.44 9.17
CA PRO A 83 -17.08 0.83 8.08
C PRO A 83 -17.83 1.23 6.81
N VAL A 84 -18.99 0.62 6.52
CA VAL A 84 -19.78 0.95 5.33
C VAL A 84 -20.49 2.29 5.51
N ALA A 85 -21.03 2.56 6.70
CA ALA A 85 -21.58 3.88 7.00
C ALA A 85 -20.52 4.98 6.92
N TYR A 86 -19.32 4.73 7.47
CA TYR A 86 -18.20 5.66 7.36
C TYR A 86 -17.86 5.96 5.90
N LEU A 87 -17.70 4.94 5.06
CA LEU A 87 -17.41 5.08 3.63
C LEU A 87 -18.49 5.86 2.87
N ARG A 88 -19.76 5.70 3.25
CA ARG A 88 -20.89 6.44 2.68
C ARG A 88 -20.82 7.92 3.02
N GLU A 89 -20.44 8.24 4.24
CA GLU A 89 -20.40 9.60 4.80
C GLU A 89 -19.18 10.42 4.34
N GLN A 90 -18.25 9.83 3.58
CA GLN A 90 -17.11 10.55 3.00
C GLN A 90 -17.49 11.54 1.90
N ASN A 91 -18.75 11.49 1.44
CA ASN A 91 -19.22 12.27 0.29
C ASN A 91 -20.63 12.80 0.53
N ASP A 92 -20.99 13.84 -0.20
CA ASP A 92 -22.32 14.49 -0.10
C ASP A 92 -23.46 13.65 -0.71
N ASP A 93 -23.18 12.63 -1.53
CA ASP A 93 -24.21 11.71 -2.03
C ASP A 93 -24.59 10.70 -0.92
N PRO A 94 -25.80 10.77 -0.36
CA PRO A 94 -26.22 9.87 0.72
C PRO A 94 -26.30 8.40 0.29
N ALA A 95 -26.22 8.08 -1.01
CA ALA A 95 -26.13 6.71 -1.48
C ALA A 95 -24.69 6.17 -1.56
N GLY A 96 -23.67 7.00 -1.33
CA GLY A 96 -22.26 6.58 -1.34
C GLY A 96 -21.68 6.24 -2.72
N ARG A 97 -22.33 6.64 -3.82
CA ARG A 97 -21.86 6.32 -5.18
C ARG A 97 -20.50 6.91 -5.54
N PRO A 98 -20.12 8.14 -5.09
CA PRO A 98 -18.77 8.65 -5.31
C PRO A 98 -17.70 7.74 -4.70
N THR A 99 -17.96 7.17 -3.52
CA THR A 99 -17.05 6.19 -2.88
C THR A 99 -16.92 4.91 -3.71
N LEU A 100 -18.03 4.40 -4.27
CA LEU A 100 -17.98 3.23 -5.16
C LEU A 100 -17.24 3.52 -6.47
N ALA A 101 -17.43 4.71 -7.04
CA ALA A 101 -16.71 5.14 -8.23
C ALA A 101 -15.21 5.26 -7.95
N LEU A 102 -14.84 5.86 -6.81
CA LEU A 102 -13.46 5.94 -6.34
C LEU A 102 -12.83 4.55 -6.18
N LEU A 103 -13.46 3.65 -5.41
CA LEU A 103 -12.97 2.29 -5.21
C LEU A 103 -12.72 1.59 -6.55
N ARG A 104 -13.65 1.71 -7.50
CA ARG A 104 -13.50 1.14 -8.84
C ARG A 104 -12.33 1.76 -9.60
N ASN A 105 -12.22 3.09 -9.59
CA ASN A 105 -11.15 3.81 -10.28
C ASN A 105 -9.78 3.36 -9.75
N LEU A 106 -9.62 3.26 -8.43
CA LEU A 106 -8.37 2.78 -7.81
C LEU A 106 -8.04 1.35 -8.26
N LEU A 107 -9.00 0.43 -8.18
CA LEU A 107 -8.80 -0.97 -8.57
C LEU A 107 -8.52 -1.16 -10.07
N GLU A 108 -8.91 -0.21 -10.93
CA GLU A 108 -8.62 -0.20 -12.37
C GLU A 108 -7.23 0.38 -12.71
N MET A 109 -6.51 0.98 -11.75
CA MET A 109 -5.12 1.44 -11.92
C MET A 109 -4.10 0.30 -11.83
N PRO A 110 -2.86 0.51 -12.30
CA PRO A 110 -1.75 -0.40 -12.01
C PRO A 110 -1.54 -0.55 -10.49
N TYR A 111 -1.04 -1.72 -10.09
CA TYR A 111 -0.82 -2.07 -8.69
C TYR A 111 0.67 -2.21 -8.37
N ALA A 112 0.97 -2.02 -7.09
CA ALA A 112 2.26 -2.33 -6.50
C ALA A 112 2.18 -3.66 -5.75
N ILE A 113 3.32 -4.36 -5.65
CA ILE A 113 3.52 -5.49 -4.76
C ILE A 113 4.49 -5.04 -3.67
N LEU A 114 4.02 -5.05 -2.42
CA LEU A 114 4.83 -4.84 -1.24
C LEU A 114 5.17 -6.19 -0.63
N PRO A 115 6.45 -6.58 -0.61
CA PRO A 115 6.83 -7.83 0.04
C PRO A 115 6.59 -7.75 1.54
N SER A 116 6.33 -8.90 2.16
CA SER A 116 6.29 -9.04 3.63
C SER A 116 7.37 -10.00 4.12
N GLU A 117 7.86 -9.80 5.35
CA GLU A 117 8.86 -10.69 5.96
C GLU A 117 8.35 -12.13 6.16
N ASP A 118 7.04 -12.29 6.36
CA ASP A 118 6.38 -13.59 6.51
C ASP A 118 5.96 -14.21 5.16
N GLY A 119 6.23 -13.52 4.05
CA GLY A 119 5.89 -13.95 2.70
C GLY A 119 4.41 -13.83 2.34
N ASN A 120 3.62 -13.09 3.13
CA ASN A 120 2.26 -12.71 2.76
C ASN A 120 2.28 -11.31 2.13
N ASP A 121 2.65 -11.23 0.86
CA ASP A 121 2.84 -9.96 0.17
C ASP A 121 1.52 -9.16 0.08
N SER A 122 1.63 -7.84 0.07
CA SER A 122 0.48 -6.94 -0.07
C SER A 122 0.41 -6.34 -1.46
N TYR A 123 -0.79 -6.35 -2.05
CA TYR A 123 -1.07 -5.79 -3.36
C TYR A 123 -1.81 -4.46 -3.18
N VAL A 124 -1.21 -3.38 -3.69
CA VAL A 124 -1.63 -2.01 -3.37
C VAL A 124 -2.11 -1.28 -4.62
N TRP A 125 -3.28 -0.66 -4.52
CA TRP A 125 -3.88 0.17 -5.57
C TRP A 125 -4.12 1.61 -5.09
N PRO A 126 -3.77 2.63 -5.89
CA PRO A 126 -2.83 2.57 -7.01
C PRO A 126 -1.41 2.29 -6.49
N TYR A 127 -0.51 1.83 -7.36
CA TYR A 127 0.92 1.75 -7.03
C TYR A 127 1.50 3.10 -6.54
N LEU A 128 0.91 4.24 -6.95
CA LEU A 128 1.26 5.59 -6.51
C LEU A 128 1.26 5.75 -4.98
N ALA A 129 0.51 4.91 -4.27
CA ALA A 129 0.45 4.92 -2.82
C ALA A 129 1.77 4.59 -2.12
N VAL A 130 2.72 3.96 -2.82
CA VAL A 130 3.89 3.33 -2.21
C VAL A 130 5.20 3.57 -2.97
N VAL A 131 5.20 4.47 -3.96
CA VAL A 131 6.40 4.84 -4.72
C VAL A 131 6.83 6.27 -4.43
N ASP A 132 8.08 6.61 -4.76
CA ASP A 132 8.58 7.97 -4.67
C ASP A 132 7.91 8.89 -5.71
N LEU A 133 7.06 9.80 -5.23
CA LEU A 133 6.34 10.76 -6.08
C LEU A 133 7.28 11.75 -6.78
N ALA A 134 8.50 11.98 -6.27
CA ALA A 134 9.49 12.84 -6.92
C ALA A 134 10.21 12.14 -8.09
N ALA A 135 10.09 10.81 -8.19
CA ALA A 135 10.75 9.98 -9.20
C ALA A 135 9.78 9.42 -10.26
N LEU A 136 8.54 9.90 -10.32
CA LEU A 136 7.58 9.45 -11.32
C LEU A 136 8.03 9.76 -12.74
N THR A 137 7.81 8.82 -13.65
CA THR A 137 7.89 9.07 -15.09
C THR A 137 6.70 9.91 -15.58
N PRO A 138 6.78 10.56 -16.76
CA PRO A 138 5.66 11.36 -17.27
C PRO A 138 4.34 10.59 -17.43
N GLU A 139 4.40 9.30 -17.77
CA GLU A 139 3.22 8.44 -17.86
C GLU A 139 2.60 8.19 -16.48
N GLN A 140 3.45 7.98 -15.46
CA GLN A 140 3.01 7.80 -14.08
C GLN A 140 2.42 9.09 -13.49
N THR A 141 2.91 10.27 -13.90
CA THR A 141 2.28 11.55 -13.57
C THR A 141 0.88 11.67 -14.20
N VAL A 142 0.68 11.21 -15.44
CA VAL A 142 -0.66 11.15 -16.05
C VAL A 142 -1.58 10.25 -15.23
N ASP A 143 -1.07 9.12 -14.73
CA ASP A 143 -1.83 8.25 -13.84
C ASP A 143 -2.25 8.93 -12.54
N ALA A 144 -1.38 9.75 -11.93
CA ALA A 144 -1.75 10.55 -10.76
C ALA A 144 -2.89 11.51 -11.08
N TYR A 145 -2.81 12.23 -12.20
CA TYR A 145 -3.84 13.18 -12.63
C TYR A 145 -5.17 12.56 -13.06
N ARG A 146 -5.22 11.23 -13.23
CA ARG A 146 -6.50 10.51 -13.40
C ARG A 146 -7.27 10.37 -12.09
N LEU A 147 -6.59 10.47 -10.96
CA LEU A 147 -7.15 10.26 -9.63
C LEU A 147 -7.34 11.57 -8.88
N VAL A 148 -6.33 12.45 -8.93
CA VAL A 148 -6.29 13.69 -8.15
C VAL A 148 -6.00 14.89 -9.05
N THR A 149 -6.33 16.08 -8.55
CA THR A 149 -6.00 17.33 -9.24
C THR A 149 -4.50 17.63 -9.15
N GLU A 150 -4.02 18.54 -10.01
CA GLU A 150 -2.63 19.02 -9.96
C GLU A 150 -2.28 19.60 -8.58
N ALA A 151 -3.18 20.40 -7.98
CA ALA A 151 -2.96 20.98 -6.66
C ALA A 151 -2.86 19.93 -5.55
N GLU A 152 -3.71 18.90 -5.56
CA GLU A 152 -3.65 17.81 -4.59
C GLU A 152 -2.37 16.97 -4.76
N PHE A 153 -1.91 16.78 -5.99
CA PHE A 153 -0.66 16.09 -6.27
C PHE A 153 0.55 16.89 -5.80
N ASP A 154 0.56 18.21 -6.01
CA ASP A 154 1.60 19.10 -5.50
C ASP A 154 1.65 19.09 -3.97
N ASP A 155 0.49 19.09 -3.30
CA ASP A 155 0.39 18.97 -1.84
C ASP A 155 0.99 17.64 -1.33
N MET A 156 0.76 16.52 -2.04
CA MET A 156 1.39 15.23 -1.73
C MET A 156 2.90 15.25 -1.91
N GLY A 157 3.39 15.91 -2.97
CA GLY A 157 4.82 16.12 -3.18
C GLY A 157 5.47 16.94 -2.05
N ALA A 158 4.79 18.00 -1.58
CA ALA A 158 5.23 18.83 -0.47
C ALA A 158 5.18 18.09 0.88
N PHE A 159 4.18 17.23 1.07
CA PHE A 159 4.07 16.35 2.23
C PHE A 159 5.16 15.27 2.24
N GLY A 160 5.55 14.78 1.07
CA GLY A 160 6.56 13.74 0.87
C GLY A 160 6.00 12.34 0.63
N GLY A 161 4.71 12.21 0.29
CA GLY A 161 4.09 10.92 0.10
C GLY A 161 2.61 10.98 -0.27
N TRP A 162 2.07 9.84 -0.68
CA TRP A 162 0.68 9.69 -1.08
C TRP A 162 -0.23 9.51 0.15
N PHE A 163 -0.98 10.56 0.50
CA PHE A 163 -1.98 10.50 1.56
C PHE A 163 -3.41 10.32 1.03
N TRP A 164 -3.60 10.09 -0.28
CA TRP A 164 -4.95 9.87 -0.82
C TRP A 164 -5.44 8.43 -0.63
N TRP A 165 -6.67 8.19 -1.08
CA TRP A 165 -7.30 6.89 -1.02
C TRP A 165 -6.45 5.81 -1.70
N ARG A 166 -6.40 4.65 -1.06
CA ARG A 166 -5.66 3.47 -1.50
C ARG A 166 -6.30 2.20 -0.97
N VAL A 167 -6.11 1.10 -1.68
CA VAL A 167 -6.66 -0.22 -1.37
C VAL A 167 -5.50 -1.20 -1.20
N TYR A 168 -5.60 -2.05 -0.17
CA TYR A 168 -4.65 -3.13 0.09
C TYR A 168 -5.40 -4.46 0.07
N ILE A 169 -4.84 -5.44 -0.63
CA ILE A 169 -5.30 -6.83 -0.63
C ILE A 169 -4.09 -7.71 -0.34
N ALA A 170 -4.15 -8.53 0.71
CA ALA A 170 -3.10 -9.49 1.04
C ALA A 170 -3.06 -10.64 0.01
N GLU A 171 -1.94 -11.35 -0.09
CA GLU A 171 -1.72 -12.41 -1.07
C GLU A 171 -2.77 -13.54 -1.00
N ASP A 172 -3.27 -13.82 0.21
CA ASP A 172 -4.35 -14.77 0.47
C ASP A 172 -5.75 -14.27 0.07
N GLY A 173 -5.86 -13.02 -0.39
CA GLY A 173 -7.08 -12.39 -0.88
C GLY A 173 -7.86 -11.62 0.18
N GLU A 174 -7.36 -11.48 1.42
CA GLU A 174 -7.98 -10.61 2.41
C GLU A 174 -7.87 -9.14 1.98
N TRP A 175 -9.01 -8.45 1.89
CA TRP A 175 -9.07 -7.00 1.72
C TRP A 175 -8.78 -6.36 3.07
N THR A 176 -7.57 -5.83 3.22
CA THR A 176 -7.06 -5.33 4.50
C THR A 176 -7.31 -3.85 4.71
N ALA A 177 -7.39 -3.04 3.65
CA ALA A 177 -7.69 -1.62 3.78
C ALA A 177 -8.31 -0.98 2.52
N PHE A 178 -9.12 0.04 2.75
CA PHE A 178 -9.52 1.06 1.76
C PHE A 178 -9.58 2.40 2.49
N VAL A 179 -8.47 3.12 2.51
CA VAL A 179 -8.22 4.20 3.47
C VAL A 179 -7.54 5.39 2.79
N ALA A 180 -7.70 6.58 3.37
CA ALA A 180 -6.95 7.79 3.04
C ALA A 180 -6.32 8.39 4.31
N GLY A 181 -5.33 9.27 4.12
CA GLY A 181 -4.46 9.81 5.16
C GLY A 181 -3.07 9.18 5.15
N ASP A 182 -2.14 9.76 5.90
CA ASP A 182 -0.82 9.19 6.22
C ASP A 182 -0.85 8.57 7.63
#